data_AF-A0A948VHX3-F1
#
_entry.id   AF-A0A948VHX3-F1
#
_cell.length_a   1.000
_cell.length_b   1.000
_cell.length_c   1.000
_cell.angle_alpha   90.00
_cell.angle_beta   90.00
_cell.angle_gamma   90.00
#
_symmetry.space_group_name_H-M   'P 1'
#
loop_
_entity.id
_entity.type
_entity.pdbx_description
1 polymer ?
#
loop_
_entity_poly.entity_id
_entity_poly.type
_entity_poly.pdbx_seq_one_letter_code
_entity_poly.pdbx_strand_id
1 'polypeptide(L)'
;MFKSGKRIHLEIIKLVVIVFFIVLLVTGFNFYLFLRTVLPSAVLVQSKLRIIIFGAVSIVLMFGITALLVKWFTYNVVGPIPRLQREIKGMVATGKNNKLFVRKEDKLSEF
;
A
#
# COMPACT_ATOMS: atom_id res chain seq x y z
N MET A 1 -15.41 -10.09 -22.55
CA MET A 1 -14.16 -10.85 -22.27
C MET A 1 -13.35 -10.13 -21.19
N PHE A 2 -13.60 -10.40 -19.90
CA PHE A 2 -13.02 -9.68 -18.74
C PHE A 2 -11.92 -10.48 -18.02
N LYS A 3 -10.93 -11.02 -18.76
CA LYS A 3 -9.77 -11.70 -18.14
C LYS A 3 -8.65 -10.75 -17.68
N SER A 4 -8.65 -9.49 -18.12
CA SER A 4 -7.54 -8.54 -17.88
C SER A 4 -7.53 -7.89 -16.49
N GLY A 5 -8.70 -7.53 -15.93
CA GLY A 5 -8.77 -6.81 -14.65
C GLY A 5 -8.19 -7.57 -13.45
N LYS A 6 -8.31 -8.91 -13.45
CA LYS A 6 -7.68 -9.77 -12.42
C LYS A 6 -6.16 -9.73 -12.48
N ARG A 7 -5.57 -9.57 -13.67
CA ARG A 7 -4.11 -9.53 -13.88
C ARG A 7 -3.53 -8.23 -13.34
N ILE A 8 -4.20 -7.10 -13.64
CA ILE A 8 -3.82 -5.77 -13.15
C ILE A 8 -3.90 -5.69 -11.62
N HIS A 9 -4.97 -6.21 -11.01
CA HIS A 9 -5.03 -6.30 -9.55
C HIS A 9 -3.92 -7.17 -8.94
N LEU A 10 -3.58 -8.29 -9.58
CA LEU A 10 -2.49 -9.16 -9.11
C LEU A 10 -1.11 -8.49 -9.23
N GLU A 11 -0.86 -7.72 -10.28
CA GLU A 11 0.38 -6.98 -10.48
C GLU A 11 0.53 -5.84 -9.46
N ILE A 12 -0.55 -5.11 -9.17
CA ILE A 12 -0.57 -4.09 -8.11
C ILE A 12 -0.29 -4.74 -6.74
N ILE A 13 -0.92 -5.87 -6.43
CA ILE A 13 -0.67 -6.60 -5.18
C ILE A 13 0.80 -7.05 -5.11
N LYS A 14 1.36 -7.59 -6.20
CA LYS A 14 2.78 -7.97 -6.24
C LYS A 14 3.71 -6.78 -6.01
N LEU A 15 3.44 -5.64 -6.64
CA LEU A 15 4.21 -4.42 -6.44
C LEU A 15 4.17 -3.97 -4.97
N VAL A 16 2.99 -3.96 -4.37
CA VAL A 16 2.79 -3.60 -2.95
C VAL A 16 3.59 -4.54 -2.04
N VAL A 17 3.54 -5.85 -2.28
CA VAL A 17 4.29 -6.84 -1.49
C VAL A 17 5.80 -6.61 -1.63
N ILE A 18 6.30 -6.37 -2.84
CA ILE A 18 7.72 -6.10 -3.08
C ILE A 18 8.17 -4.82 -2.36
N VAL A 19 7.41 -3.73 -2.52
CA VAL A 19 7.70 -2.45 -1.84
C VAL A 19 7.69 -2.62 -0.32
N PHE A 20 6.74 -3.39 0.22
CA PHE A 20 6.67 -3.71 1.64
C PHE A 20 7.95 -4.41 2.13
N PHE A 21 8.43 -5.43 1.43
CA PHE A 21 9.67 -6.13 1.80
C PHE A 21 10.91 -5.24 1.71
N ILE A 22 10.99 -4.38 0.70
CA ILE A 22 12.10 -3.41 0.56
C ILE A 22 12.10 -2.44 1.75
N VAL A 23 10.94 -1.85 2.07
CA VAL A 23 10.82 -0.93 3.21
C VAL A 23 11.16 -1.63 4.52
N LEU A 24 10.71 -2.88 4.70
CA LEU A 24 10.98 -3.65 5.91
C LEU A 24 12.48 -3.96 6.07
N LEU A 25 13.18 -4.32 4.98
CA LEU A 25 14.63 -4.51 4.97
C LEU A 25 15.38 -3.22 5.30
N VAL A 26 15.03 -2.11 4.63
CA VAL A 26 15.67 -0.81 4.86
C VAL A 26 15.46 -0.35 6.31
N THR A 27 14.25 -0.52 6.84
CA THR A 27 13.92 -0.15 8.23
C THR A 27 14.69 -1.01 9.21
N GLY A 28 14.72 -2.33 9.01
CA GLY A 28 15.48 -3.26 9.85
C GLY A 28 16.98 -2.97 9.86
N PHE A 29 17.55 -2.63 8.69
CA PHE A 29 18.96 -2.26 8.56
C PHE A 29 19.28 -0.96 9.32
N ASN A 30 18.47 0.09 9.13
CA ASN A 30 18.62 1.35 9.84
C ASN A 30 18.48 1.18 11.36
N PHE A 31 17.53 0.34 11.80
CA PHE A 31 17.31 0.08 13.21
C PHE A 31 18.48 -0.69 13.84
N TYR A 32 19.04 -1.68 13.13
CA TYR A 32 20.24 -2.39 13.57
C TYR A 32 21.45 -1.46 13.69
N LEU A 33 21.67 -0.59 12.69
CA LEU A 33 22.72 0.44 12.75
C LEU A 33 22.54 1.37 13.95
N PHE A 34 21.32 1.85 14.17
CA PHE A 34 20.99 2.70 15.32
C PHE A 34 21.30 2.00 16.65
N LEU A 35 20.85 0.76 16.83
CA LEU A 35 21.15 -0.01 18.04
C LEU A 35 22.64 -0.22 18.26
N ARG A 36 23.41 -0.46 17.19
CA ARG A 36 24.87 -0.61 17.27
C ARG A 36 25.57 0.68 17.66
N THR A 37 25.05 1.84 17.27
CA THR A 37 25.63 3.16 17.64
C THR A 37 25.27 3.61 19.05
N VAL A 38 24.12 3.19 19.59
CA VAL A 38 23.61 3.70 20.88
C VAL A 38 23.89 2.75 22.04
N LEU A 39 24.01 1.44 21.81
CA LEU A 39 24.13 0.46 22.90
C LEU A 39 25.51 -0.22 22.94
N PRO A 40 26.13 -0.33 24.14
CA PRO A 40 27.29 -1.19 24.34
C PRO A 40 26.95 -2.64 24.00
N SER A 41 27.90 -3.35 23.40
CA SER A 41 27.75 -4.75 22.95
C SER A 41 27.31 -5.72 24.06
N ALA A 42 27.63 -5.45 25.32
CA ALA A 42 27.17 -6.22 26.48
C ALA A 42 25.65 -6.08 26.73
N VAL A 43 25.09 -4.88 26.50
CA VAL A 43 23.65 -4.60 26.70
C VAL A 43 22.83 -5.18 25.54
N LEU A 44 23.39 -5.24 24.33
CA LEU A 44 22.78 -5.89 23.16
C LEU A 44 22.53 -7.40 23.40
N VAL A 45 23.42 -8.07 24.13
CA VAL A 45 23.29 -9.51 24.43
C VAL A 45 22.24 -9.77 25.52
N GLN A 46 22.18 -8.94 26.57
CA GLN A 46 21.14 -9.05 27.60
C GLN A 46 19.76 -8.61 27.11
N SER A 47 19.71 -7.65 26.17
CA SER A 47 18.45 -7.06 25.69
C SER A 47 17.87 -7.77 24.47
N LYS A 48 18.40 -8.92 24.05
CA LYS A 48 17.92 -9.70 22.89
C LYS A 48 16.41 -9.88 22.89
N LEU A 49 15.82 -10.22 24.04
CA LEU A 49 14.37 -10.39 24.17
C LEU A 49 13.61 -9.08 23.92
N ARG A 50 14.08 -7.95 24.47
CA ARG A 50 13.45 -6.63 24.26
C ARG A 50 13.55 -6.18 22.80
N ILE A 51 14.68 -6.46 22.15
CA ILE A 51 14.89 -6.14 20.73
C ILE A 51 13.95 -6.98 19.86
N ILE A 52 13.78 -8.26 20.17
CA ILE A 52 12.83 -9.14 19.45
C ILE A 52 11.39 -8.65 19.65
N ILE A 53 10.98 -8.33 20.88
CA ILE A 53 9.64 -7.80 21.17
C ILE A 53 9.41 -6.48 20.42
N PHE A 54 10.38 -5.56 20.46
CA PHE A 54 10.31 -4.30 19.74
C PHE A 54 10.21 -4.50 18.22
N GLY A 55 10.98 -5.44 17.68
CA GLY A 55 10.92 -5.84 16.27
C GLY A 55 9.54 -6.39 15.90
N ALA A 56 8.97 -7.28 16.72
CA ALA A 56 7.63 -7.83 16.49
C ALA A 56 6.55 -6.74 16.51
N VAL A 57 6.58 -5.83 17.49
CA VAL A 57 5.65 -4.69 17.57
C VAL A 57 5.78 -3.78 16.35
N SER A 58 7.02 -3.50 15.93
CA SER A 58 7.29 -2.66 14.75
C SER A 58 6.77 -3.30 13.46
N ILE A 59 6.91 -4.62 13.29
CA ILE A 59 6.35 -5.34 12.14
C ILE A 59 4.83 -5.25 12.12
N VAL A 60 4.17 -5.45 13.27
CA VAL A 60 2.70 -5.34 13.37
C VAL A 60 2.25 -3.92 13.00
N LEU A 61 2.93 -2.90 13.50
CA LEU A 61 2.64 -1.50 13.17
C LEU A 61 2.84 -1.20 11.67
N MET A 62 3.97 -1.62 11.09
CA MET A 62 4.24 -1.45 9.66
C MET A 62 3.19 -2.17 8.81
N PHE A 63 2.79 -3.37 9.19
CA PHE A 63 1.76 -4.11 8.49
C PHE A 63 0.40 -3.41 8.58
N GLY A 64 0.02 -2.91 9.77
CA GLY A 64 -1.22 -2.15 9.96
C GLY A 64 -1.28 -0.88 9.13
N ILE A 65 -0.21 -0.08 9.14
CA ILE A 65 -0.10 1.13 8.32
C ILE A 65 -0.19 0.77 6.83
N THR A 66 0.55 -0.24 6.39
CA THR A 66 0.55 -0.68 4.99
C THR A 66 -0.84 -1.15 4.56
N ALA A 67 -1.54 -1.94 5.39
CA ALA A 67 -2.89 -2.40 5.10
C ALA A 67 -3.88 -1.24 4.97
N LEU A 68 -3.80 -0.23 5.85
CA LEU A 68 -4.61 0.99 5.77
C LEU A 68 -4.30 1.79 4.50
N LEU A 69 -3.02 1.90 4.13
CA LEU A 69 -2.59 2.64 2.94
C LEU A 69 -3.05 1.96 1.64
N VAL A 70 -2.90 0.63 1.57
CA VAL A 70 -3.40 -0.19 0.47
C VAL A 70 -4.91 -0.11 0.38
N LYS A 71 -5.62 -0.17 1.51
CA LYS A 71 -7.07 0.00 1.57
C LYS A 71 -7.46 1.37 1.03
N TRP A 72 -6.87 2.43 1.55
CA TRP A 72 -7.11 3.81 1.13
C TRP A 72 -6.86 4.00 -0.38
N PHE A 73 -5.72 3.52 -0.88
CA PHE A 73 -5.37 3.61 -2.30
C PHE A 73 -6.34 2.81 -3.19
N THR A 74 -6.68 1.59 -2.77
CA THR A 74 -7.60 0.73 -3.52
C THR A 74 -9.00 1.34 -3.59
N TYR A 75 -9.53 1.90 -2.50
CA TYR A 75 -10.86 2.49 -2.50
C TYR A 75 -10.92 3.85 -3.20
N ASN A 76 -9.92 4.71 -3.01
CA ASN A 76 -9.98 6.11 -3.47
C ASN A 76 -9.37 6.35 -4.85
N VAL A 77 -8.46 5.46 -5.30
CA VAL A 77 -7.75 5.62 -6.59
C VAL A 77 -8.15 4.53 -7.57
N VAL A 78 -8.07 3.26 -7.17
CA VAL A 78 -8.31 2.13 -8.10
C VAL A 78 -9.81 1.82 -8.26
N GLY A 79 -10.58 1.86 -7.17
CA GLY A 79 -12.00 1.53 -7.11
C GLY A 79 -12.90 2.35 -8.04
N PRO A 80 -12.67 3.66 -8.25
CA PRO A 80 -13.49 4.47 -9.13
C PRO A 80 -13.20 4.22 -10.63
N ILE A 81 -12.00 3.71 -10.98
CA ILE A 81 -11.59 3.50 -12.38
C ILE A 81 -12.55 2.56 -13.15
N PRO A 82 -12.88 1.35 -12.64
CA PRO A 82 -13.85 0.47 -13.32
C PRO A 82 -15.25 1.10 -13.45
N ARG A 83 -15.67 1.95 -12.50
CA ARG A 83 -16.97 2.62 -12.55
C ARG A 83 -16.98 3.68 -13.64
N LEU A 84 -15.99 4.57 -13.66
CA LEU A 84 -15.84 5.59 -14.71
C LEU A 84 -15.72 4.94 -16.09
N GLN A 85 -15.00 3.81 -16.20
CA GLN A 85 -14.89 3.07 -17.44
C GLN A 85 -16.25 2.55 -17.95
N ARG A 86 -17.17 2.14 -17.05
CA ARG A 86 -18.54 1.75 -17.44
C ARG A 86 -19.36 2.94 -17.91
N GLU A 87 -19.25 4.08 -17.22
CA GLU A 87 -19.93 5.32 -17.62
C GLU A 87 -19.49 5.76 -19.02
N ILE A 88 -18.17 5.80 -19.28
CA ILE A 88 -17.62 6.14 -20.60
C ILE A 88 -18.10 5.17 -21.68
N LYS A 89 -18.06 3.85 -21.42
CA LYS A 89 -18.56 2.86 -22.38
C LYS A 89 -20.05 3.03 -22.67
N GLY A 90 -20.85 3.40 -21.67
CA GLY A 90 -22.27 3.71 -21.84
C GLY A 90 -22.49 4.94 -22.72
N MET A 91 -21.68 5.99 -22.55
CA MET A 91 -21.73 7.19 -23.39
C MET A 91 -21.35 6.90 -24.84
N VAL A 92 -20.29 6.11 -25.05
CA VAL A 92 -19.86 5.68 -26.40
C VAL A 92 -20.95 4.84 -27.08
N ALA A 93 -21.59 3.93 -26.36
CA ALA A 93 -22.64 3.08 -26.91
C ALA A 93 -23.93 3.84 -27.25
N THR A 94 -24.22 4.92 -26.52
CA THR A 94 -25.46 5.72 -26.70
C THR A 94 -25.27 6.98 -27.53
N GLY A 95 -24.02 7.35 -27.84
CA GLY A 95 -23.68 8.60 -28.56
C GLY A 95 -23.98 9.87 -27.77
N LYS A 96 -24.42 9.76 -26.51
CA LYS A 96 -24.77 10.91 -25.66
C LYS A 96 -23.63 11.18 -24.67
N ASN A 97 -22.94 12.29 -24.87
CA ASN A 97 -21.90 12.75 -23.96
C ASN A 97 -22.51 13.44 -22.75
N ASN A 98 -22.43 12.79 -21.59
CA ASN A 98 -22.80 13.37 -20.30
C ASN A 98 -21.54 13.68 -19.48
N LYS A 99 -21.62 14.56 -18.48
CA LYS A 99 -20.51 14.82 -17.56
C LYS A 99 -20.25 13.57 -16.69
N LEU A 100 -18.98 13.17 -16.55
CA LEU A 100 -18.57 12.07 -15.69
C LEU A 100 -18.77 12.45 -14.21
N PHE A 101 -19.35 11.54 -13.43
CA PHE A 101 -19.60 11.79 -12.01
C PHE A 101 -18.45 11.23 -11.16
N VAL A 102 -17.55 12.11 -10.73
CA VAL A 102 -16.48 11.78 -9.79
C VAL A 102 -16.96 12.14 -8.37
N ARG A 103 -16.87 11.21 -7.41
CA ARG A 103 -17.24 11.52 -6.01
C ARG A 103 -16.15 12.39 -5.40
N LYS A 104 -16.51 13.23 -4.42
CA LYS A 104 -15.54 14.06 -3.68
C LYS A 104 -14.46 13.25 -2.95
N GLU A 105 -14.77 12.00 -2.60
CA GLU A 105 -13.84 11.08 -1.94
C GLU A 105 -12.87 10.40 -2.93
N ASP A 106 -13.20 10.43 -4.23
CA ASP A 106 -12.35 9.88 -5.27
C ASP A 106 -11.24 10.89 -5.57
N LYS A 107 -9.98 10.45 -5.44
CA LYS A 107 -8.81 11.28 -5.71
C LYS A 107 -8.61 11.61 -7.20
N LEU A 108 -9.45 11.03 -8.07
CA LEU A 108 -9.51 11.33 -9.50
C LEU A 108 -10.10 12.71 -9.82
N SER A 109 -10.71 13.38 -8.85
CA SER A 109 -11.22 14.76 -9.03
C SER A 109 -10.11 15.83 -8.96
N GLU A 110 -8.91 15.46 -8.51
CA GLU A 110 -7.74 16.34 -8.38
C GLU A 110 -6.82 16.32 -9.64
N PHE A 111 -7.12 15.46 -10.62
CA PHE A 111 -6.42 15.35 -11.92
C PHE A 111 -7.27 15.90 -13.06
#